data_AF-W4J7C5-F1
#
_entry.id   AF-W4J7C5-F1
#
_cell.length_a   1.000
_cell.length_b   1.000
_cell.length_c   1.000
_cell.angle_alpha   90.00
_cell.angle_beta   90.00
_cell.angle_gamma   90.00
#
_symmetry.space_group_name_H-M   'P 1'
#
loop_
_entity.id
_entity.type
_entity.pdbx_description
1 polymer ?
#
loop_
_entity_poly.entity_id
_entity_poly.type
_entity_poly.pdbx_seq_one_letter_code
_entity_poly.pdbx_strand_id
1 'polypeptide(L)'
;MEGQHKEKNTKIKKSKKPLVVSNRKPFNVFEKKKSAKPLVRDPRFSDFSGSFNANFFRNAYKFLYDSREQEKKIIEKKLKSKNITQEEKDELKKKYNDYKSTDILLKKKEEERKLKAELVKQEKQNIITKNKKPYYYSDRKIKKIVQEKLSSRTFEVTNEEKKKLAWNANMDITQKKEEYNFEYDNNNNNNNNNKHNKKKEEIKKEFKYLVPGERVKFSVIYDEKSNSSKAINVDYID
;
A
#
# COMPACT_ATOMS: atom_id res chain seq x y z
N MET A 1 -6.54 -64.42 -37.69
CA MET A 1 -7.63 -63.62 -37.11
C MET A 1 -7.46 -62.19 -37.59
N GLU A 2 -8.24 -61.77 -38.59
CA GLU A 2 -8.26 -60.39 -39.08
C GLU A 2 -9.26 -59.56 -38.25
N GLY A 3 -8.76 -58.52 -37.58
CA GLY A 3 -9.59 -57.58 -36.81
C GLY A 3 -10.08 -56.44 -37.69
N GLN A 4 -11.39 -56.40 -37.96
CA GLN A 4 -12.06 -55.28 -38.62
C GLN A 4 -12.15 -54.08 -37.66
N HIS A 5 -11.41 -53.00 -37.93
CA HIS A 5 -11.57 -51.72 -37.23
C HIS A 5 -12.80 -50.97 -37.77
N LYS A 6 -13.88 -50.90 -36.99
CA LYS A 6 -15.04 -50.03 -37.29
C LYS A 6 -14.72 -48.58 -36.90
N GLU A 7 -14.60 -47.70 -37.89
CA GLU A 7 -14.50 -46.25 -37.64
C GLU A 7 -15.83 -45.71 -37.08
N LYS A 8 -15.76 -45.08 -35.91
CA LYS A 8 -16.92 -44.44 -35.28
C LYS A 8 -17.14 -43.06 -35.90
N ASN A 9 -18.17 -42.91 -36.72
CA ASN A 9 -18.64 -41.60 -37.23
C ASN A 9 -19.02 -40.67 -36.06
N THR A 10 -18.13 -39.74 -35.70
CA THR A 10 -18.42 -38.72 -34.68
C THR A 10 -19.22 -37.57 -35.31
N LYS A 11 -20.42 -37.29 -34.77
CA LYS A 11 -21.26 -36.20 -35.27
C LYS A 11 -20.54 -34.86 -35.10
N ILE A 12 -20.28 -34.17 -36.22
CA ILE A 12 -19.67 -32.83 -36.22
C ILE A 12 -20.60 -31.85 -35.51
N LYS A 13 -20.05 -31.13 -34.51
CA LYS A 13 -20.76 -30.10 -33.75
C LYS A 13 -21.25 -28.98 -34.68
N LYS A 14 -22.43 -28.41 -34.42
CA LYS A 14 -23.03 -27.33 -35.24
C LYS A 14 -22.08 -26.14 -35.45
N SER A 15 -21.25 -25.79 -34.46
CA SER A 15 -20.25 -24.71 -34.55
C SER A 15 -19.09 -24.96 -35.52
N LYS A 16 -18.87 -26.21 -35.93
CA LYS A 16 -17.82 -26.60 -36.88
C LYS A 16 -18.36 -26.83 -38.30
N LYS A 17 -19.67 -26.68 -38.50
CA LYS A 17 -20.29 -26.81 -39.82
C LYS A 17 -20.22 -25.46 -40.55
N PRO A 18 -20.02 -25.46 -41.88
CA PRO A 18 -20.08 -24.22 -42.65
C PRO A 18 -21.47 -23.60 -42.52
N LEU A 19 -21.52 -22.26 -42.52
CA LEU A 19 -22.77 -21.53 -42.51
C LEU A 19 -23.48 -21.74 -43.86
N VAL A 20 -24.64 -22.39 -43.83
CA VAL A 20 -25.48 -22.58 -45.03
C VAL A 20 -26.47 -21.42 -45.12
N VAL A 21 -26.40 -20.67 -46.22
CA VAL A 21 -27.29 -19.53 -46.49
C VAL A 21 -28.16 -19.83 -47.71
N SER A 22 -29.35 -19.23 -47.76
CA SER A 22 -30.28 -19.44 -48.88
C SER A 22 -29.80 -18.73 -50.13
N ASN A 23 -29.80 -19.41 -51.28
CA ASN A 23 -29.48 -18.79 -52.58
C ASN A 23 -30.61 -17.88 -53.10
N ARG A 24 -31.78 -17.84 -52.43
CA ARG A 24 -32.92 -17.00 -52.81
C ARG A 24 -32.81 -15.56 -52.32
N LYS A 25 -31.86 -15.25 -51.45
CA LYS A 25 -31.64 -13.92 -50.91
C LYS A 25 -30.14 -13.62 -50.90
N PRO A 26 -29.69 -12.44 -51.34
CA PRO A 26 -28.28 -12.08 -51.27
C PRO A 26 -27.84 -12.08 -49.80
N PHE A 27 -26.84 -12.91 -49.48
CA PHE A 27 -26.26 -12.97 -48.15
C PHE A 27 -25.06 -12.03 -48.08
N ASN A 28 -25.14 -11.01 -47.23
CA ASN A 28 -24.03 -10.09 -47.03
C ASN A 28 -23.24 -10.51 -45.78
N VAL A 29 -22.09 -11.16 -45.98
CA VAL A 29 -21.19 -11.59 -44.88
C VAL A 29 -20.78 -10.41 -44.00
N PHE A 30 -20.77 -9.21 -44.58
CA PHE A 30 -20.38 -7.95 -43.96
C PHE A 30 -21.60 -7.07 -43.70
N GLU A 31 -22.66 -7.59 -43.07
CA GLU A 31 -23.60 -6.69 -42.40
C GLU A 31 -22.80 -5.86 -41.39
N LYS A 32 -22.38 -4.67 -41.84
CA LYS A 32 -21.79 -3.65 -41.00
C LYS A 32 -22.88 -3.29 -40.02
N LYS A 33 -22.84 -3.90 -38.83
CA LYS A 33 -23.59 -3.42 -37.67
C LYS A 33 -23.41 -1.91 -37.68
N LYS A 34 -24.51 -1.15 -37.78
CA LYS A 34 -24.44 0.31 -37.75
C LYS A 34 -23.67 0.66 -36.48
N SER A 35 -22.39 1.02 -36.62
CA SER A 35 -21.63 1.52 -35.49
C SER A 35 -22.39 2.74 -35.03
N ALA A 36 -22.73 2.81 -33.74
CA ALA A 36 -23.30 4.03 -33.18
C ALA A 36 -22.44 5.20 -33.66
N LYS A 37 -23.07 6.31 -34.05
CA LYS A 37 -22.33 7.54 -34.39
C LYS A 37 -21.32 7.78 -33.26
N PRO A 38 -20.04 8.05 -33.57
CA PRO A 38 -19.05 8.26 -32.51
C PRO A 38 -19.62 9.32 -31.58
N LEU A 39 -19.74 8.99 -30.29
CA LEU A 39 -20.17 9.99 -29.32
C LEU A 39 -19.21 11.16 -29.47
N VAL A 40 -19.74 12.38 -29.52
CA VAL A 40 -18.92 13.59 -29.50
C VAL A 40 -18.19 13.60 -28.16
N ARG A 41 -16.96 13.07 -28.16
CA ARG A 41 -16.07 13.05 -27.00
C ARG A 41 -15.27 14.34 -27.02
N ASP A 42 -15.10 14.94 -25.85
CA ASP A 42 -14.19 16.06 -25.69
C ASP A 42 -12.81 15.67 -26.26
N PRO A 43 -12.26 16.45 -27.21
CA PRO A 43 -11.00 16.12 -27.86
C PRO A 43 -9.84 15.96 -26.86
N ARG A 44 -9.92 16.58 -25.68
CA ARG A 44 -8.94 16.40 -24.59
C ARG A 44 -8.91 14.97 -24.06
N PHE A 45 -10.02 14.24 -24.19
CA PHE A 45 -10.18 12.85 -23.77
C PHE A 45 -10.34 11.91 -24.98
N SER A 46 -9.95 12.37 -26.17
CA SER A 46 -9.86 11.54 -27.36
C SER A 46 -8.64 10.63 -27.29
N ASP A 47 -8.76 9.40 -27.81
CA ASP A 47 -7.64 8.47 -27.95
C ASP A 47 -6.55 9.04 -28.88
N PHE A 48 -6.86 10.04 -29.70
CA PHE A 48 -5.90 10.76 -30.54
C PHE A 48 -5.09 11.84 -29.81
N SER A 49 -5.37 12.13 -28.53
CA SER A 49 -4.65 13.16 -27.77
C SER A 49 -3.20 12.81 -27.41
N GLY A 50 -2.76 11.58 -27.68
CA GLY A 50 -1.40 11.09 -27.42
C GLY A 50 -1.20 10.54 -26.02
N SER A 51 0.04 10.15 -25.69
CA SER A 51 0.39 9.61 -24.38
C SER A 51 1.09 10.65 -23.50
N PHE A 52 0.98 10.48 -22.18
CA PHE A 52 1.59 11.41 -21.22
C PHE A 52 3.12 11.42 -21.33
N ASN A 53 3.68 12.56 -21.77
CA ASN A 53 5.12 12.79 -21.76
C ASN A 53 5.56 13.41 -20.42
N ALA A 54 5.98 12.55 -19.50
CA ALA A 54 6.42 12.96 -18.18
C ALA A 54 7.64 13.91 -18.19
N ASN A 55 8.51 13.84 -19.20
CA ASN A 55 9.68 14.73 -19.28
C ASN A 55 9.26 16.13 -19.72
N PHE A 56 8.41 16.23 -20.75
CA PHE A 56 7.85 17.50 -21.20
C PHE A 56 7.07 18.19 -20.06
N PHE A 57 6.18 17.45 -19.38
CA PHE A 57 5.41 17.99 -18.27
C PHE A 57 6.30 18.58 -17.17
N ARG A 58 7.36 17.87 -16.75
CA ARG A 58 8.28 18.38 -15.72
C ARG A 58 9.00 19.65 -16.14
N ASN A 59 9.36 19.74 -17.41
CA ASN A 59 10.06 20.92 -17.93
C ASN A 59 9.09 22.11 -18.05
N ALA A 60 7.89 21.89 -18.59
CA ALA A 60 6.87 22.92 -18.76
C ALA A 60 6.38 23.48 -17.41
N TYR A 61 6.24 22.61 -16.41
CA TYR A 61 5.76 23.00 -15.07
C TYR A 61 6.89 23.11 -14.04
N LYS A 62 8.12 23.35 -14.48
CA LYS A 62 9.28 23.47 -13.57
C LYS A 62 9.11 24.62 -12.57
N PHE A 63 8.47 25.71 -12.99
CA PHE A 63 8.20 26.89 -12.15
C PHE A 63 7.37 26.58 -10.89
N LEU A 64 6.61 25.47 -10.87
CA LEU A 64 5.87 25.05 -9.68
C LEU A 64 6.81 24.70 -8.51
N TYR A 65 8.02 24.24 -8.80
CA TYR A 65 9.03 23.99 -7.76
C TYR A 65 9.53 25.32 -7.16
N ASP A 66 9.73 26.34 -7.99
CA ASP A 66 10.17 27.66 -7.55
C ASP A 66 9.10 28.34 -6.70
N SER A 67 7.82 28.28 -7.12
CA SER A 67 6.67 28.78 -6.34
C SER A 67 6.60 28.11 -4.96
N ARG A 68 6.76 26.78 -4.92
CA ARG A 68 6.75 26.02 -3.67
C ARG A 68 7.88 26.45 -2.72
N GLU A 69 9.08 26.69 -3.23
CA GLU A 69 10.18 27.19 -2.40
C GLU A 69 9.90 28.59 -1.85
N GLN A 70 9.27 29.46 -2.63
CA GLN A 70 8.85 30.78 -2.19
C GLN A 70 7.80 30.69 -1.07
N GLU A 71 6.77 29.85 -1.26
CA GLU A 71 5.73 29.59 -0.25
C GLU A 71 6.35 29.09 1.07
N LYS A 72 7.29 28.14 0.98
CA LYS A 72 8.00 27.60 2.15
C LYS A 72 8.80 28.68 2.87
N LYS A 73 9.51 29.55 2.15
CA LYS A 73 10.24 30.70 2.73
C LYS A 73 9.30 31.69 3.41
N ILE A 74 8.12 31.94 2.83
CA ILE A 74 7.10 32.81 3.43
C ILE A 74 6.59 32.20 4.75
N ILE A 75 6.32 30.89 4.77
CA ILE A 75 5.89 30.17 5.98
C ILE A 75 6.98 30.24 7.06
N GLU A 76 8.25 30.03 6.71
CA GLU A 76 9.37 30.16 7.66
C GLU A 76 9.47 31.56 8.25
N LYS A 77 9.29 32.60 7.42
CA LYS A 77 9.28 34.00 7.89
C LYS A 77 8.12 34.24 8.85
N LYS A 78 6.92 33.75 8.52
CA LYS A 78 5.74 33.88 9.40
C LYS A 78 5.92 33.13 10.72
N LEU A 79 6.49 31.93 10.70
CA LEU A 79 6.80 31.16 11.92
C LEU A 79 7.80 31.86 12.85
N LYS A 80 8.70 32.68 12.30
CA LYS A 80 9.67 33.49 13.07
C LYS A 80 9.11 34.81 13.57
N SER A 81 7.94 35.23 13.07
CA SER A 81 7.32 36.50 13.48
C SER A 81 6.77 36.40 14.90
N LYS A 82 6.78 37.53 15.63
CA LYS A 82 6.32 37.59 17.03
C LYS A 82 4.80 37.73 17.17
N ASN A 83 4.11 38.18 16.11
CA ASN A 83 2.68 38.50 16.11
C ASN A 83 1.90 37.35 15.48
N ILE A 84 1.88 36.18 16.12
CA ILE A 84 1.15 35.02 15.60
C ILE A 84 0.35 34.33 16.70
N THR A 85 -0.89 33.98 16.38
CA THR A 85 -1.75 33.21 17.29
C THR A 85 -1.21 31.78 17.40
N GLN A 86 -1.43 31.14 18.54
CA GLN A 86 -0.93 29.77 18.76
C GLN A 86 -1.51 28.78 17.73
N GLU A 87 -2.80 28.92 17.41
CA GLU A 87 -3.48 28.10 16.38
C GLU A 87 -2.84 28.28 15.00
N GLU A 88 -2.66 29.52 14.56
CA GLU A 88 -2.01 29.86 13.29
C GLU A 88 -0.57 29.32 13.23
N LYS A 89 0.15 29.36 14.34
CA LYS A 89 1.51 28.84 14.45
C LYS A 89 1.53 27.32 14.25
N ASP A 90 0.59 26.60 14.83
CA ASP A 90 0.51 25.14 14.70
C ASP A 90 0.05 24.72 13.30
N GLU A 91 -0.86 25.46 12.68
CA GLU A 91 -1.20 25.29 11.26
C GLU A 91 -0.01 25.51 10.34
N LEU A 92 0.76 26.58 10.56
CA LEU A 92 1.94 26.88 9.75
C LEU A 92 3.04 25.82 9.92
N LYS A 93 3.25 25.31 11.15
CA LYS A 93 4.16 24.18 11.39
C LYS A 93 3.71 22.94 10.63
N LYS A 94 2.40 22.63 10.66
CA LYS A 94 1.83 21.49 9.94
C LYS A 94 2.08 21.63 8.44
N LYS A 95 1.68 22.76 7.85
CA LYS A 95 1.92 23.08 6.42
C LYS A 95 3.41 22.97 6.06
N TYR A 96 4.29 23.52 6.88
CA TYR A 96 5.73 23.46 6.66
C TYR A 96 6.29 22.03 6.68
N ASN A 97 5.81 21.19 7.61
CA ASN A 97 6.18 19.79 7.68
C ASN A 97 5.63 18.98 6.49
N ASP A 98 4.43 19.31 6.00
CA ASP A 98 3.86 18.74 4.78
C ASP A 98 4.74 19.07 3.56
N TYR A 99 5.19 20.32 3.42
CA TYR A 99 6.15 20.67 2.36
C TYR A 99 7.47 19.90 2.50
N LYS A 100 8.01 19.75 3.72
CA LYS A 100 9.25 18.97 3.93
C LYS A 100 9.09 17.50 3.54
N SER A 101 8.01 16.85 3.97
CA SER A 101 7.77 15.44 3.68
C SER A 101 7.54 15.20 2.18
N THR A 102 6.76 16.07 1.54
CA THR A 102 6.52 16.02 0.09
C THR A 102 7.78 16.27 -0.72
N ASP A 103 8.64 17.23 -0.32
CA ASP A 103 9.93 17.49 -0.98
C ASP A 103 10.84 16.25 -0.95
N ILE A 104 10.90 15.54 0.18
CA ILE A 104 11.69 14.30 0.31
C ILE A 104 11.18 13.23 -0.66
N LEU A 105 9.86 13.03 -0.71
CA LEU A 105 9.23 12.06 -1.61
C LEU A 105 9.48 12.39 -3.09
N LEU A 106 9.40 13.68 -3.45
CA LEU A 106 9.66 14.14 -4.81
C LEU A 106 11.12 13.94 -5.22
N LYS A 107 12.07 14.31 -4.35
CA LYS A 107 13.50 14.08 -4.57
C LYS A 107 13.78 12.60 -4.78
N LYS A 108 13.21 11.72 -3.95
CA LYS A 108 13.36 10.27 -4.09
C LYS A 108 12.83 9.76 -5.44
N LYS A 109 11.63 10.16 -5.84
CA LYS A 109 11.07 9.80 -7.16
C LYS A 109 11.93 10.32 -8.31
N GLU A 110 12.52 11.50 -8.17
CA GLU A 110 13.40 12.05 -9.19
C GLU A 110 14.70 11.24 -9.33
N GLU A 111 15.31 10.86 -8.21
CA GLU A 111 16.50 9.97 -8.20
C GLU A 111 16.18 8.58 -8.77
N GLU A 112 15.03 7.99 -8.43
CA GLU A 112 14.56 6.73 -9.02
C GLU A 112 14.49 6.82 -10.55
N ARG A 113 13.93 7.93 -11.06
CA ARG A 113 13.84 8.17 -12.51
C ARG A 113 15.21 8.35 -13.15
N LYS A 114 16.09 9.14 -12.54
CA LYS A 114 17.46 9.38 -13.04
C LYS A 114 18.23 8.05 -13.14
N LEU A 115 18.18 7.24 -12.09
CA LEU A 115 18.82 5.93 -12.05
C LEU A 115 18.24 5.01 -13.13
N LYS A 116 16.91 4.97 -13.30
CA LYS A 116 16.27 4.16 -14.35
C LYS A 116 16.73 4.58 -15.75
N ALA A 117 16.78 5.88 -16.02
CA ALA A 117 17.24 6.41 -17.31
C ALA A 117 18.72 6.07 -17.57
N GLU A 118 19.57 6.19 -16.55
CA GLU A 118 20.99 5.85 -16.62
C GLU A 118 21.21 4.37 -16.89
N LEU A 119 20.54 3.48 -16.14
CA LEU A 119 20.64 2.03 -16.33
C LEU A 119 20.19 1.61 -17.73
N VAL A 120 19.09 2.19 -18.23
CA VAL A 120 18.63 1.93 -19.61
C VAL A 120 19.66 2.42 -20.63
N LYS A 121 20.29 3.58 -20.41
CA LYS A 121 21.32 4.10 -21.30
C LYS A 121 22.56 3.19 -21.31
N GLN A 122 23.04 2.79 -20.13
CA GLN A 122 24.17 1.86 -19.99
C GLN A 122 23.88 0.53 -20.67
N GLU A 123 22.67 0.00 -20.48
CA GLU A 123 22.30 -1.28 -21.09
C GLU A 123 22.24 -1.21 -22.61
N LYS A 124 21.70 -0.12 -23.17
CA LYS A 124 21.76 0.12 -24.63
C LYS A 124 23.19 0.08 -25.17
N GLN A 125 24.15 0.66 -24.46
CA GLN A 125 25.57 0.61 -24.86
C GLN A 125 26.16 -0.79 -24.72
N ASN A 126 25.80 -1.53 -23.67
CA ASN A 126 26.24 -2.93 -23.48
C ASN A 126 25.73 -3.84 -24.60
N ILE A 127 24.49 -3.66 -25.06
CA ILE A 127 23.93 -4.44 -26.17
C ILE A 127 24.75 -4.21 -27.45
N ILE A 128 25.03 -2.94 -27.78
CA ILE A 128 25.79 -2.56 -28.98
C ILE A 128 27.22 -3.13 -28.92
N THR A 129 27.88 -3.02 -27.76
CA THR A 129 29.30 -3.38 -27.61
C THR A 129 29.53 -4.88 -27.44
N LYS A 130 28.69 -5.57 -26.66
CA LYS A 130 28.93 -6.96 -26.23
C LYS A 130 28.00 -7.97 -26.93
N ASN A 131 27.00 -7.50 -27.70
CA ASN A 131 25.98 -8.31 -28.36
C ASN A 131 25.32 -9.36 -27.44
N LYS A 132 25.19 -9.02 -26.14
CA LYS A 132 24.56 -9.89 -25.12
C LYS A 132 23.07 -9.59 -25.00
N LYS A 133 22.32 -10.53 -24.44
CA LYS A 133 20.90 -10.36 -24.14
C LYS A 133 20.71 -9.20 -23.14
N PRO A 134 19.75 -8.29 -23.40
CA PRO A 134 19.53 -7.13 -22.56
C PRO A 134 19.04 -7.52 -21.15
N TYR A 135 19.62 -6.90 -20.13
CA TYR A 135 19.21 -7.04 -18.74
C TYR A 135 18.72 -5.70 -18.17
N TYR A 136 17.46 -5.69 -17.70
CA TYR A 136 16.87 -4.52 -17.04
C TYR A 136 16.60 -4.82 -15.57
N TYR A 137 16.95 -3.86 -14.70
CA TYR A 137 16.65 -3.94 -13.29
C TYR A 137 15.15 -3.83 -13.04
N SER A 138 14.62 -4.62 -12.11
CA SER A 138 13.24 -4.49 -11.66
C SER A 138 13.04 -3.19 -10.89
N ASP A 139 11.82 -2.63 -10.93
CA ASP A 139 11.49 -1.39 -10.22
C ASP A 139 11.77 -1.50 -8.71
N ARG A 140 11.56 -2.68 -8.12
CA ARG A 140 11.89 -2.95 -6.70
C ARG A 140 13.39 -2.79 -6.43
N LYS A 141 14.24 -3.31 -7.32
CA LYS A 141 15.69 -3.23 -7.18
C LYS A 141 16.17 -1.79 -7.34
N ILE A 142 15.61 -1.04 -8.29
CA ILE A 142 15.90 0.39 -8.48
C ILE A 142 15.53 1.20 -7.23
N LYS A 143 14.34 0.98 -6.67
CA LYS A 143 13.88 1.63 -5.42
C LYS A 143 14.81 1.34 -4.26
N LYS A 144 15.30 0.10 -4.13
CA LYS A 144 16.25 -0.30 -3.08
C LYS A 144 17.57 0.45 -3.21
N ILE A 145 18.15 0.50 -4.40
CA ILE A 145 19.41 1.23 -4.66
C ILE A 145 19.26 2.72 -4.34
N VAL A 146 18.15 3.35 -4.73
CA VAL A 146 17.91 4.77 -4.43
C VAL A 146 17.74 5.00 -2.93
N GLN A 147 17.03 4.11 -2.23
CA GLN A 147 16.90 4.19 -0.78
C GLN A 147 18.26 4.10 -0.10
N GLU A 148 19.10 3.14 -0.49
CA GLU A 148 20.46 2.98 0.04
C GLU A 148 21.32 4.22 -0.22
N LYS A 149 21.27 4.77 -1.44
CA LYS A 149 22.00 5.99 -1.84
C LYS A 149 21.56 7.24 -1.06
N LEU A 150 20.28 7.34 -0.71
CA LEU A 150 19.77 8.45 0.11
C LEU A 150 20.13 8.28 1.58
N SER A 151 20.03 7.06 2.11
CA SER A 151 20.40 6.74 3.49
C SER A 151 21.90 6.87 3.76
N SER A 152 22.76 6.50 2.80
CA SER A 152 24.22 6.63 2.96
C SER A 152 24.71 8.08 2.95
N ARG A 153 23.94 9.01 2.38
CA ARG A 153 24.23 10.45 2.41
C ARG A 153 23.89 11.11 3.75
N THR A 154 23.05 10.47 4.56
CA THR A 154 22.58 10.99 5.85
C THR A 154 23.21 10.18 6.97
N PHE A 155 24.52 10.35 7.17
CA PHE A 155 25.36 9.65 8.17
C PHE A 155 25.42 8.12 8.03
N GLU A 156 26.63 7.57 8.08
CA GLU A 156 26.82 6.13 8.28
C GLU A 156 26.39 5.77 9.69
N VAL A 157 25.12 5.38 9.84
CA VAL A 157 24.61 4.82 11.09
C VAL A 157 25.42 3.55 11.38
N THR A 158 26.13 3.56 12.51
CA THR A 158 26.98 2.43 12.92
C THR A 158 26.12 1.17 13.09
N ASN A 159 26.74 -0.02 13.04
CA ASN A 159 25.99 -1.27 13.23
C ASN A 159 25.25 -1.31 14.58
N GLU A 160 25.75 -0.62 15.60
CA GLU A 160 25.10 -0.50 16.91
C GLU A 160 23.86 0.40 16.88
N GLU A 161 23.94 1.54 16.22
CA GLU A 161 22.79 2.44 16.06
C GLU A 161 21.72 1.82 15.15
N LYS A 162 22.11 1.05 14.12
CA LYS A 162 21.17 0.25 13.32
C LYS A 162 20.44 -0.79 14.19
N LYS A 163 21.14 -1.45 15.12
CA LYS A 163 20.52 -2.38 16.09
C LYS A 163 19.56 -1.65 17.05
N LYS A 164 19.94 -0.48 17.57
CA LYS A 164 19.09 0.34 18.45
C LYS A 164 17.81 0.85 17.75
N LEU A 165 17.94 1.32 16.51
CA LEU A 165 16.78 1.75 15.70
C LEU A 165 15.86 0.59 15.31
N ALA A 166 16.42 -0.58 14.99
CA ALA A 166 15.65 -1.79 14.73
C ALA A 166 14.93 -2.30 15.99
N TRP A 167 15.55 -2.18 17.17
CA TRP A 167 14.93 -2.51 18.44
C TRP A 167 13.75 -1.58 18.75
N ASN A 168 13.88 -0.27 18.52
CA ASN A 168 12.77 0.69 18.69
C ASN A 168 11.63 0.47 17.69
N ALA A 169 11.92 0.13 16.43
CA ALA A 169 10.89 -0.21 15.45
C ALA A 169 10.15 -1.52 15.78
N ASN A 170 10.85 -2.47 16.42
CA ASN A 170 10.24 -3.68 16.95
C ASN A 170 9.52 -3.45 18.27
N MET A 171 9.90 -2.45 19.10
CA MET A 171 9.19 -2.08 20.34
C MET A 171 7.77 -1.58 20.07
N ASP A 172 7.56 -0.78 19.01
CA ASP A 172 6.21 -0.36 18.58
C ASP A 172 5.36 -1.51 18.03
N ILE A 173 6.02 -2.58 17.53
CA ILE A 173 5.37 -3.82 17.07
C ILE A 173 5.13 -4.78 18.23
N THR A 174 6.01 -4.84 19.23
CA THR A 174 5.82 -5.65 20.44
C THR A 174 4.78 -5.03 21.34
N GLN A 175 4.71 -3.71 21.52
CA GLN A 175 3.59 -3.08 22.23
C GLN A 175 2.22 -3.36 21.55
N LYS A 176 2.19 -3.42 20.21
CA LYS A 176 0.99 -3.85 19.46
C LYS A 176 0.73 -5.36 19.47
N LYS A 177 1.74 -6.20 19.74
CA LYS A 177 1.59 -7.66 19.88
C LYS A 177 1.32 -8.09 21.32
N GLU A 178 1.79 -7.33 22.31
CA GLU A 178 1.52 -7.48 23.75
C GLU A 178 0.05 -7.19 24.08
N GLU A 179 -0.65 -6.41 23.25
CA GLU A 179 -2.10 -6.26 23.30
C GLU A 179 -2.87 -7.49 22.76
N TYR A 180 -2.22 -8.46 22.10
CA TYR A 180 -2.93 -9.55 21.39
C TYR A 180 -2.44 -10.98 21.62
N ASN A 181 -1.37 -11.22 22.38
CA ASN A 181 -0.93 -12.58 22.66
C ASN A 181 -0.63 -12.78 24.15
N PHE A 182 -1.55 -13.45 24.85
CA PHE A 182 -1.29 -14.09 26.14
C PHE A 182 -0.45 -15.34 25.84
N GLU A 183 0.86 -15.23 25.99
CA GLU A 183 1.78 -16.36 25.88
C GLU A 183 1.73 -17.21 27.16
N TYR A 184 1.34 -18.46 26.95
CA TYR A 184 1.73 -19.60 27.77
C TYR A 184 3.24 -19.80 27.53
N ASP A 185 4.10 -19.65 28.53
CA ASP A 185 4.85 -20.80 29.05
C ASP A 185 5.87 -20.46 30.15
N ASN A 186 5.97 -21.46 31.02
CA ASN A 186 7.03 -21.82 31.94
C ASN A 186 8.46 -21.42 31.52
N ASN A 187 9.19 -20.70 32.38
CA ASN A 187 10.17 -21.28 33.30
C ASN A 187 11.17 -20.25 33.88
N ASN A 188 11.30 -20.37 35.20
CA ASN A 188 12.50 -20.24 36.03
C ASN A 188 13.18 -18.90 36.37
N ASN A 189 13.31 -18.79 37.70
CA ASN A 189 14.40 -18.22 38.50
C ASN A 189 14.49 -16.69 38.63
N ASN A 190 13.95 -16.14 39.71
CA ASN A 190 14.70 -16.10 40.98
C ASN A 190 13.92 -15.40 42.10
N ASN A 191 14.17 -15.90 43.31
CA ASN A 191 13.59 -15.52 44.59
C ASN A 191 13.62 -14.00 44.84
N ASN A 192 12.46 -13.34 44.94
CA ASN A 192 12.21 -12.12 45.75
C ASN A 192 10.75 -11.56 45.65
N ASN A 193 9.71 -12.39 45.53
CA ASN A 193 8.34 -11.91 45.24
C ASN A 193 7.23 -12.36 46.21
N ASN A 194 7.54 -12.73 47.45
CA ASN A 194 6.54 -13.32 48.36
C ASN A 194 5.47 -12.36 48.91
N LYS A 195 5.61 -11.03 48.76
CA LYS A 195 4.60 -10.06 49.23
C LYS A 195 3.61 -9.63 48.15
N HIS A 196 4.02 -9.62 46.88
CA HIS A 196 3.15 -9.32 45.74
C HIS A 196 2.25 -10.51 45.34
N ASN A 197 2.67 -11.75 45.63
CA ASN A 197 1.93 -12.95 45.24
C ASN A 197 0.66 -13.17 46.06
N LYS A 198 0.66 -12.89 47.38
CA LYS A 198 -0.56 -13.02 48.21
C LYS A 198 -1.70 -12.11 47.74
N LYS A 199 -1.40 -10.85 47.44
CA LYS A 199 -2.38 -9.87 46.95
C LYS A 199 -2.92 -10.24 45.55
N LYS A 200 -2.10 -10.90 44.72
CA LYS A 200 -2.53 -11.45 43.42
C LYS A 200 -3.40 -12.70 43.57
N GLU A 201 -3.16 -13.55 44.56
CA GLU A 201 -4.01 -14.72 44.83
C GLU A 201 -5.38 -14.35 45.39
N GLU A 202 -5.46 -13.31 46.20
CA GLU A 202 -6.73 -12.73 46.66
C GLU A 202 -7.55 -12.19 45.48
N ILE A 203 -6.94 -11.39 44.60
CA ILE A 203 -7.60 -10.88 43.39
C ILE A 203 -8.02 -12.02 42.43
N LYS A 204 -7.23 -13.10 42.32
CA LYS A 204 -7.60 -14.27 41.50
C LYS A 204 -8.76 -15.08 42.08
N LYS A 205 -8.97 -15.06 43.40
CA LYS A 205 -10.17 -15.67 44.02
C LYS A 205 -11.42 -14.82 43.80
N GLU A 206 -11.26 -13.50 43.72
CA GLU A 206 -12.37 -12.55 43.55
C GLU A 206 -12.93 -12.54 42.12
N PHE A 207 -12.12 -12.82 41.11
CA PHE A 207 -12.56 -12.85 39.70
C PHE A 207 -12.60 -14.27 39.15
N LYS A 208 -13.76 -14.93 39.31
CA LYS A 208 -14.10 -16.11 38.51
C LYS A 208 -14.27 -15.65 37.06
N TYR A 209 -13.69 -16.38 36.11
CA TYR A 209 -13.83 -16.10 34.67
C TYR A 209 -15.11 -16.73 34.14
N LEU A 210 -15.82 -16.05 33.25
CA LEU A 210 -17.00 -16.58 32.58
C LEU A 210 -16.59 -17.59 31.51
N VAL A 211 -17.18 -18.79 31.56
CA VAL A 211 -17.02 -19.79 30.50
C VAL A 211 -18.17 -19.65 29.50
N PRO A 212 -17.92 -19.66 28.17
CA PRO A 212 -18.98 -19.61 27.18
C PRO A 212 -20.02 -20.73 27.40
N GLY A 213 -21.29 -20.35 27.52
CA GLY A 213 -22.40 -21.28 27.78
C GLY A 213 -22.93 -21.26 29.22
N GLU A 214 -22.26 -20.58 30.15
CA GLU A 214 -22.75 -20.37 31.51
C GLU A 214 -23.90 -19.35 31.57
N ARG A 215 -24.83 -19.55 32.51
CA ARG A 215 -25.92 -18.60 32.77
C ARG A 215 -25.45 -17.50 33.70
N VAL A 216 -25.78 -16.27 33.35
CA VAL A 216 -25.38 -15.06 34.07
C VAL A 216 -26.53 -14.09 34.20
N LYS A 217 -26.48 -13.26 35.25
CA LYS A 217 -27.33 -12.09 35.43
C LYS A 217 -26.54 -10.85 35.01
N PHE A 218 -27.12 -9.97 34.21
CA PHE A 218 -26.46 -8.73 33.78
C PHE A 218 -27.48 -7.63 33.57
N SER A 219 -27.01 -6.38 33.55
CA SER A 219 -27.79 -5.21 33.16
C SER A 219 -27.41 -4.76 31.75
N VAL A 220 -28.36 -4.23 30.98
CA VAL A 220 -28.13 -3.78 29.60
C VAL A 220 -28.14 -2.25 29.54
N ILE A 221 -27.12 -1.66 28.94
CA ILE A 221 -27.04 -0.22 28.64
C ILE A 221 -26.91 -0.02 27.13
N TYR A 222 -27.59 0.98 26.59
CA TYR A 222 -27.43 1.39 25.20
C TYR A 222 -26.31 2.42 25.04
N ASP A 223 -25.36 2.16 24.14
CA ASP A 223 -24.29 3.10 23.80
C ASP A 223 -24.66 3.85 22.50
N GLU A 224 -24.97 5.14 22.63
CA GLU A 224 -25.36 6.01 21.51
C GLU A 224 -24.22 6.21 20.49
N LYS A 225 -22.94 6.11 20.91
CA LYS A 225 -21.81 6.33 20.01
C LYS A 225 -21.59 5.18 19.05
N SER A 226 -21.73 3.94 19.54
CA SER A 226 -21.59 2.73 18.73
C SER A 226 -22.92 2.18 18.23
N ASN A 227 -24.03 2.83 18.60
CA ASN A 227 -25.40 2.45 18.25
C ASN A 227 -25.70 0.98 18.64
N SER A 228 -25.17 0.54 19.80
CA SER A 228 -25.15 -0.86 20.22
C SER A 228 -25.41 -1.00 21.73
N SER A 229 -26.10 -2.06 22.13
CA SER A 229 -26.28 -2.38 23.55
C SER A 229 -25.08 -3.15 24.12
N LYS A 230 -24.70 -2.86 25.37
CA LYS A 230 -23.62 -3.51 26.13
C LYS A 230 -24.16 -4.09 27.43
N ALA A 231 -23.66 -5.25 27.82
CA ALA A 231 -23.93 -5.87 29.11
C ALA A 231 -22.93 -5.35 30.16
N ILE A 232 -23.42 -4.99 31.34
CA ILE A 232 -22.62 -4.53 32.48
C ILE A 232 -23.09 -5.25 33.77
N ASN A 233 -22.24 -5.25 34.80
CA ASN A 233 -22.49 -5.90 36.10
C ASN A 233 -22.92 -7.37 35.92
N VAL A 234 -22.03 -8.18 35.34
CA VAL A 234 -22.29 -9.59 35.05
C VAL A 234 -22.00 -10.42 36.30
N ASP A 235 -23.05 -10.98 36.90
CA ASP A 235 -22.99 -11.85 38.07
C ASP A 235 -23.35 -13.29 37.71
N TYR A 236 -22.80 -14.24 38.46
CA TYR A 236 -23.11 -15.66 38.30
C TYR A 236 -24.51 -15.98 38.85
N ILE A 237 -25.23 -16.84 38.13
CA ILE A 237 -26.44 -17.48 38.65
C ILE A 237 -26.07 -18.94 38.88
N ASP A 238 -26.23 -19.42 40.12
CA ASP A 238 -26.06 -20.84 40.47
C ASP A 238 -27.13 -21.73 39.81
#